data_AF-M4M8D3-F1
#
_entry.id   AF-M4M8D3-F1
#
_cell.length_a   1.000
_cell.length_b   1.000
_cell.length_c   1.000
_cell.angle_alpha   90.00
_cell.angle_beta   90.00
_cell.angle_gamma   90.00
#
_symmetry.space_group_name_H-M   'P 1'
#
loop_
_entity.id
_entity.type
_entity.pdbx_description
1 polymer ?
#
loop_
_entity_poly.entity_id
_entity_poly.type
_entity_poly.pdbx_seq_one_letter_code
_entity_poly.pdbx_strand_id
1 'polypeptide(L)'
;EKKPVVLWAAYSEYCDQGWDVARCPEYYCEFASACSSTILSSSEGSIESAACGRNYMTTDEFVAFGKDADVWIYTGSGANDVLAKFDDELKDFVSVQNKKVYDPTPPEIQGTHHGTKIVREA
;
A
#
# COMPACT_ATOMS: atom_id res chain seq x y z
N GLU A 1 15.42 18.78 -6.86
CA GLU A 1 14.42 17.82 -7.38
C GLU A 1 13.41 17.49 -6.29
N LYS A 2 12.16 17.16 -6.66
CA LYS A 2 11.14 16.69 -5.71
C LYS A 2 11.35 15.20 -5.47
N LYS A 3 11.53 14.79 -4.21
CA LYS A 3 11.63 13.37 -3.83
C LYS A 3 10.29 12.67 -4.10
N PRO A 4 10.27 11.44 -4.65
CA PRO A 4 9.02 10.69 -4.79
C PRO A 4 8.44 10.37 -3.42
N VAL A 5 7.12 10.48 -3.30
CA VAL A 5 6.36 10.07 -2.12
C VAL A 5 5.90 8.62 -2.30
N VAL A 6 6.29 7.76 -1.36
CA VAL A 6 6.04 6.32 -1.38
C VAL A 6 5.00 5.97 -0.32
N LEU A 7 3.92 5.34 -0.77
CA LEU A 7 2.97 4.64 0.09
C LEU A 7 3.40 3.18 0.18
N TRP A 8 3.63 2.68 1.39
CA TRP A 8 3.86 1.25 1.63
C TRP A 8 2.70 0.75 2.48
N ALA A 9 1.85 -0.08 1.90
CA ALA A 9 0.61 -0.48 2.56
C ALA A 9 0.07 -1.83 2.10
N ALA A 10 -0.80 -2.44 2.90
CA ALA A 10 -1.51 -3.67 2.57
C ALA A 10 -2.90 -3.69 3.21
N TYR A 11 -3.87 -4.32 2.54
CA TYR A 11 -5.17 -4.58 3.14
C TYR A 11 -5.14 -5.94 3.85
N SER A 12 -5.69 -6.01 5.07
CA SER A 12 -5.74 -7.25 5.84
C SER A 12 -7.17 -7.71 6.09
N GLU A 13 -7.54 -8.85 5.53
CA GLU A 13 -8.81 -9.50 5.88
C GLU A 13 -8.79 -10.15 7.27
N TYR A 14 -7.60 -10.45 7.78
CA TYR A 14 -7.40 -11.07 9.09
C TYR A 14 -7.43 -10.05 10.24
N CYS A 15 -6.79 -8.89 10.06
CA CYS A 15 -6.69 -7.85 11.08
C CYS A 15 -7.90 -6.91 11.03
N ASP A 16 -9.09 -7.47 11.23
CA ASP A 16 -10.35 -6.73 11.33
C ASP A 16 -10.66 -5.87 10.10
N GLN A 17 -10.28 -6.35 8.91
CA GLN A 17 -10.61 -5.73 7.61
C GLN A 17 -10.07 -4.31 7.44
N GLY A 18 -8.85 -4.04 7.93
CA GLY A 18 -8.21 -2.72 7.87
C GLY A 18 -6.98 -2.63 6.96
N TRP A 19 -6.56 -1.39 6.70
CA TRP A 19 -5.34 -1.05 5.97
C TRP A 19 -4.17 -0.88 6.92
N ASP A 20 -3.09 -1.60 6.65
CA ASP A 20 -1.80 -1.42 7.31
C ASP A 20 -0.92 -0.51 6.47
N VAL A 21 -0.23 0.43 7.11
CA VAL A 21 0.74 1.32 6.46
C VAL A 21 2.10 1.21 7.16
N ALA A 22 3.17 1.63 6.47
CA ALA A 22 4.49 1.71 7.07
C ALA A 22 4.46 2.52 8.39
N ARG A 23 5.28 2.09 9.35
CA ARG A 23 5.49 2.77 10.63
C ARG A 23 6.95 3.23 10.73
N CYS A 24 7.19 4.39 11.34
CA CYS A 24 8.52 4.86 11.70
C CYS A 24 8.66 4.91 13.23
N PRO A 25 9.87 4.69 13.79
CA PRO A 25 11.15 4.47 13.13
C PRO A 25 11.48 2.98 12.92
N GLU A 26 10.96 2.38 11.85
CA GLU A 26 11.25 0.99 11.43
C GLU A 26 12.03 0.96 10.11
N TYR A 27 12.35 -0.24 9.62
CA TYR A 27 13.15 -0.46 8.40
C TYR A 27 12.64 0.28 7.16
N TYR A 28 11.33 0.57 7.08
CA TYR A 28 10.72 1.29 5.96
C TYR A 28 11.33 2.69 5.76
N CYS A 29 11.67 3.36 6.86
CA CYS A 29 12.10 4.75 6.87
C CYS A 29 13.60 4.86 6.55
N GLU A 30 14.38 3.87 6.99
CA GLU A 30 15.77 3.69 6.56
C GLU A 30 15.85 3.40 5.06
N PHE A 31 15.00 2.51 4.55
CA PHE A 31 14.92 2.18 3.13
C PHE A 31 14.57 3.42 2.28
N ALA A 32 13.55 4.18 2.69
CA ALA A 32 13.16 5.40 1.99
C ALA A 32 14.29 6.44 1.98
N SER A 33 15.00 6.60 3.11
CA SER A 33 16.16 7.48 3.20
C SER A 33 17.28 7.05 2.25
N ALA A 34 17.61 5.75 2.20
CA ALA A 34 18.60 5.20 1.28
C ALA A 34 18.22 5.40 -0.20
N CYS A 35 16.93 5.32 -0.52
CA CYS A 35 16.40 5.51 -1.88
C CYS A 35 16.12 6.98 -2.24
N SER A 36 16.49 7.95 -1.40
CA SER A 36 16.17 9.38 -1.62
C SER A 36 14.67 9.65 -1.85
N SER A 37 13.80 8.88 -1.21
CA SER A 37 12.35 9.05 -1.25
C SER A 37 11.80 9.61 0.06
N THR A 38 10.53 10.00 0.06
CA THR A 38 9.75 10.29 1.26
C THR A 38 8.76 9.15 1.42
N ILE A 39 8.68 8.52 2.60
CA ILE A 39 7.68 7.48 2.85
C ILE A 39 6.56 8.01 3.73
N LEU A 40 5.32 7.73 3.34
CA LEU A 40 4.16 7.95 4.20
C LEU A 40 4.18 6.91 5.30
N SER A 41 4.13 7.36 6.56
CA SER A 41 4.09 6.47 7.71
C SER A 41 3.12 6.96 8.78
N SER A 42 2.49 6.03 9.48
CA SER A 42 1.60 6.33 10.61
C SER A 42 1.45 5.10 11.51
N SER A 43 1.36 5.33 12.82
CA SER A 43 0.92 4.32 13.80
C SER A 43 -0.55 4.49 14.21
N GLU A 44 -1.26 5.45 13.62
CA GLU A 44 -2.66 5.74 13.89
C GLU A 44 -3.60 4.92 12.99
N GLY A 45 -4.87 4.88 13.38
CA GLY A 45 -5.95 4.21 12.67
C GLY A 45 -7.13 3.95 13.60
N SER A 46 -8.35 4.01 13.06
CA SER A 46 -9.57 3.84 13.86
C SER A 46 -9.97 2.39 14.10
N ILE A 47 -9.35 1.41 13.42
CA ILE A 47 -9.62 -0.01 13.62
C ILE A 47 -8.62 -0.55 14.64
N GLU A 48 -9.10 -0.79 15.87
CA GLU A 48 -8.32 -1.46 16.92
C GLU A 48 -8.34 -2.97 16.70
N SER A 49 -7.31 -3.53 16.06
CA SER A 49 -7.29 -4.96 15.78
C SER A 49 -6.75 -5.76 16.96
N ALA A 50 -7.63 -6.48 17.66
CA ALA A 50 -7.24 -7.39 18.73
C ALA A 50 -6.43 -8.59 18.20
N ALA A 51 -6.74 -9.05 16.98
CA ALA A 51 -6.03 -10.16 16.33
C ALA A 51 -4.56 -9.83 16.03
N CYS A 52 -4.28 -8.57 15.71
CA CYS A 52 -2.96 -8.12 15.28
C CYS A 52 -2.26 -7.20 16.27
N GLY A 53 -2.90 -6.88 17.39
CA GLY A 53 -2.33 -6.11 18.51
C GLY A 53 -1.94 -4.68 18.15
N ARG A 54 -2.53 -4.10 17.09
CA ARG A 54 -2.21 -2.74 16.61
C ARG A 54 -3.36 -2.15 15.80
N ASN A 55 -3.29 -0.84 15.60
CA ASN A 55 -4.31 -0.10 14.88
C ASN A 55 -4.09 -0.15 13.36
N TYR A 56 -5.20 -0.24 12.65
CA TYR A 56 -5.32 -0.22 11.19
C TYR A 56 -6.21 0.93 10.76
N MET A 57 -6.00 1.43 9.55
CA MET A 57 -6.85 2.46 8.96
C MET A 57 -8.11 1.84 8.35
N THR A 58 -9.23 2.52 8.52
CA THR A 58 -10.41 2.34 7.66
C THR A 58 -10.08 2.72 6.22
N THR A 59 -10.91 2.33 5.25
CA THR A 59 -10.69 2.71 3.85
C THR A 59 -10.69 4.23 3.66
N ASP A 60 -11.58 4.98 4.32
CA ASP A 60 -11.62 6.44 4.21
C ASP A 60 -10.34 7.09 4.76
N GLU A 61 -9.85 6.62 5.90
CA GLU A 61 -8.57 7.08 6.47
C GLU A 61 -7.41 6.77 5.53
N PHE A 62 -7.39 5.56 4.96
CA PHE A 62 -6.37 5.14 4.01
C PHE A 62 -6.37 5.99 2.73
N VAL A 63 -7.55 6.30 2.18
CA VAL A 63 -7.71 7.19 1.02
C VAL A 63 -7.20 8.59 1.34
N ALA A 64 -7.62 9.16 2.47
CA ALA A 64 -7.16 10.48 2.90
C ALA A 64 -5.64 10.53 3.10
N PHE A 65 -5.04 9.45 3.59
CA PHE A 65 -3.62 9.32 3.86
C PHE A 65 -2.78 9.14 2.59
N GLY A 66 -3.22 8.27 1.68
CA GLY A 66 -2.38 7.72 0.60
C GLY A 66 -2.64 8.25 -0.80
N LYS A 67 -3.77 8.92 -1.06
CA LYS A 67 -4.22 9.24 -2.44
C LYS A 67 -3.21 9.99 -3.30
N ASP A 68 -2.38 10.85 -2.68
CA ASP A 68 -1.43 11.71 -3.38
C ASP A 68 -0.03 11.08 -3.53
N ALA A 69 0.15 9.82 -3.12
CA ALA A 69 1.43 9.14 -3.22
C ALA A 69 1.83 8.89 -4.69
N ASP A 70 3.07 9.19 -5.04
CA ASP A 70 3.61 8.99 -6.39
C ASP A 70 3.77 7.51 -6.74
N VAL A 71 4.05 6.68 -5.73
CA VAL A 71 4.29 5.24 -5.83
C VAL A 71 3.57 4.53 -4.69
N TRP A 72 2.96 3.39 -4.98
CA TRP A 72 2.40 2.51 -3.97
C TRP A 72 3.08 1.12 -4.05
N ILE A 73 3.72 0.71 -2.96
CA ILE A 73 4.19 -0.66 -2.75
C ILE A 73 3.12 -1.39 -1.95
N TYR A 74 2.39 -2.29 -2.62
CA TYR A 74 1.39 -3.15 -2.00
C TYR A 74 2.06 -4.41 -1.48
N THR A 75 1.93 -4.71 -0.19
CA THR A 75 2.64 -5.84 0.46
C THR A 75 1.75 -6.94 1.00
N GLY A 76 0.45 -6.89 0.68
CA GLY A 76 -0.46 -8.01 0.90
C GLY A 76 -0.41 -9.01 -0.25
N SER A 77 -1.10 -10.12 -0.10
CA SER A 77 -1.43 -11.00 -1.23
C SER A 77 -2.57 -10.40 -2.06
N GLY A 78 -2.61 -10.72 -3.37
CA GLY A 78 -3.79 -10.44 -4.20
C GLY A 78 -3.99 -8.95 -4.51
N ALA A 79 -2.94 -8.23 -4.89
CA ALA A 79 -3.03 -6.80 -5.19
C ALA A 79 -4.11 -6.46 -6.24
N ASN A 80 -4.26 -7.29 -7.27
CA ASN A 80 -5.31 -7.14 -8.29
C ASN A 80 -6.71 -7.24 -7.69
N ASP A 81 -6.92 -8.21 -6.80
CA ASP A 81 -8.22 -8.43 -6.17
C ASP A 81 -8.58 -7.27 -5.25
N VAL A 82 -7.60 -6.72 -4.54
CA VAL A 82 -7.79 -5.55 -3.68
C VAL A 82 -8.09 -4.28 -4.50
N LEU A 83 -7.35 -4.05 -5.59
CA LEU A 83 -7.65 -2.94 -6.50
C LEU A 83 -9.04 -3.08 -7.15
N ALA A 84 -9.49 -4.30 -7.45
CA ALA A 84 -10.84 -4.53 -7.97
C ALA A 84 -11.92 -4.37 -6.88
N LYS A 85 -11.65 -4.81 -5.65
CA LYS A 85 -12.57 -4.73 -4.51
C LYS A 85 -12.85 -3.28 -4.09
N PHE A 86 -11.82 -2.44 -4.13
CA PHE A 86 -11.89 -1.03 -3.72
C PHE A 86 -11.68 -0.07 -4.91
N ASP A 87 -12.16 -0.46 -6.09
CA ASP A 87 -11.96 0.31 -7.33
C ASP A 87 -12.48 1.75 -7.18
N ASP A 88 -13.66 1.92 -6.57
CA ASP A 88 -14.29 3.23 -6.40
C ASP A 88 -13.50 4.15 -5.47
N GLU A 89 -12.88 3.60 -4.42
CA GLU A 89 -12.10 4.34 -3.45
C GLU A 89 -10.66 4.62 -3.91
N LEU A 90 -10.07 3.69 -4.69
CA LEU A 90 -8.64 3.72 -5.02
C LEU A 90 -8.33 4.24 -6.42
N LYS A 91 -9.29 4.28 -7.35
CA LYS A 91 -9.06 4.71 -8.75
C LYS A 91 -8.49 6.12 -8.89
N ASP A 92 -8.71 6.98 -7.89
CA ASP A 92 -8.23 8.36 -7.88
C ASP A 92 -6.84 8.52 -7.26
N PHE A 93 -6.21 7.44 -6.79
CA PHE A 93 -4.84 7.50 -6.31
C PHE A 93 -3.88 7.85 -7.45
N VAL A 94 -2.97 8.79 -7.20
CA VAL A 94 -1.93 9.20 -8.16
C VAL A 94 -1.10 7.99 -8.60
N SER A 95 -0.75 7.08 -7.68
CA SER A 95 -0.04 5.85 -7.98
C SER A 95 -0.84 4.88 -8.86
N VAL A 96 -2.17 4.82 -8.70
CA VAL A 96 -3.06 3.95 -9.50
C VAL A 96 -3.21 4.52 -10.91
N GLN A 97 -3.57 5.80 -11.03
CA GLN A 97 -3.71 6.49 -12.32
C GLN A 97 -2.42 6.43 -13.15
N ASN A 98 -1.27 6.60 -12.49
CA ASN A 98 0.04 6.55 -13.15
C ASN A 98 0.62 5.14 -13.30
N LYS A 99 -0.12 4.09 -12.91
CA LYS A 99 0.30 2.69 -13.06
C LYS A 99 1.62 2.40 -12.34
N LYS A 100 1.75 2.94 -11.13
CA LYS A 100 2.90 2.84 -10.20
C LYS A 100 2.51 2.14 -8.90
N VAL A 101 1.73 1.06 -9.02
CA VAL A 101 1.47 0.10 -7.95
C VAL A 101 2.37 -1.12 -8.16
N TYR A 102 3.14 -1.48 -7.14
CA TYR A 102 4.13 -2.54 -7.18
C TYR A 102 3.84 -3.58 -6.09
N ASP A 103 3.86 -4.86 -6.46
CA ASP A 103 3.81 -5.99 -5.54
C ASP A 103 5.20 -6.65 -5.50
N PRO A 104 5.91 -6.63 -4.34
CA PRO A 104 7.22 -7.25 -4.22
C PRO A 104 7.16 -8.78 -4.02
N THR A 105 5.96 -9.38 -3.96
CA THR A 105 5.79 -10.82 -3.80
C THR A 105 6.41 -11.57 -4.99
N PRO A 106 7.22 -12.61 -4.74
CA PRO A 106 7.84 -13.38 -5.81
C PRO A 106 6.80 -14.06 -6.71
N PRO A 107 7.06 -14.13 -8.04
CA PRO A 107 6.16 -14.72 -9.04
C PRO A 107 5.88 -16.21 -8.86
N GLU A 108 6.64 -16.89 -8.00
CA GLU A 108 6.58 -18.34 -7.82
C GLU A 108 5.49 -18.75 -6.80
N ILE A 109 5.02 -17.82 -5.97
CA ILE A 109 3.92 -18.04 -5.01
C ILE A 109 2.57 -17.58 -5.61
N GLN A 110 2.62 -16.69 -6.60
CA GLN A 110 1.46 -16.24 -7.36
C GLN A 110 1.54 -16.93 -8.72
N GLY A 111 0.82 -18.05 -8.91
CA GLY A 111 0.80 -18.78 -10.18
C GLY A 111 0.80 -17.84 -11.38
N THR A 112 1.97 -17.73 -12.02
CA THR A 112 2.35 -16.78 -13.08
C THR A 112 2.04 -15.31 -12.78
N HIS A 113 3.07 -14.50 -12.49
CA HIS A 113 3.48 -13.32 -13.28
C HIS A 113 4.66 -12.57 -12.63
N HIS A 114 5.73 -12.37 -13.42
CA HIS A 114 7.02 -11.82 -13.02
C HIS A 114 6.98 -10.37 -12.54
N GLY A 115 7.22 -10.07 -11.25
CA GLY A 115 7.52 -8.71 -10.75
C GLY A 115 6.73 -7.62 -11.47
N THR A 116 5.44 -7.87 -11.67
CA THR A 116 4.71 -7.25 -12.76
C THR A 116 4.16 -5.94 -12.26
N LYS A 117 4.54 -4.85 -12.92
CA LYS A 117 3.81 -3.59 -12.90
C LYS A 117 2.32 -3.92 -12.95
N ILE A 118 1.59 -3.68 -11.86
CA ILE A 118 0.19 -4.09 -11.77
C ILE A 118 -0.60 -3.10 -12.63
N VAL A 119 -0.87 -3.48 -13.87
CA VAL A 119 -1.58 -2.64 -14.82
C VAL A 119 -2.70 -3.43 -15.46
N ARG A 120 -3.94 -3.04 -15.15
CA ARG A 120 -5.08 -3.25 -16.04
C ARG A 120 -4.75 -2.60 -17.40
N GLU A 121 -4.66 -3.40 -18.44
CA GLU A 121 -4.97 -2.91 -19.78
C GLU A 121 -6.43 -2.42 -19.76
N ALA A 122 -6.63 -1.20 -20.27
CA ALA A 122 -7.93 -0.56 -20.36
C ALA A 122 -8.79 -1.21 -21.45
#